data_AF-A0A9D9LW95-F1
#
_entry.id   AF-A0A9D9LW95-F1
#
_cell.length_a   1.000
_cell.length_b   1.000
_cell.length_c   1.000
_cell.angle_alpha   90.00
_cell.angle_beta   90.00
_cell.angle_gamma   90.00
#
_symmetry.space_group_name_H-M   'P 1'
#
loop_
_entity.id
_entity.type
_entity.pdbx_description
1 polymer ?
#
loop_
_entity_poly.entity_id
_entity_poly.type
_entity_poly.pdbx_seq_one_letter_code
_entity_poly.pdbx_strand_id
1 'polypeptide(L)'
;MAKKSINILDKDYTRWVKELSTRYRKSQIKAAVKVNSEMLRYYWELGRDIVTKQAESKWGSGFMKNLSRDLKAQISSATCFSPTNILYMKNFYRPI
;
A
#
# COMPACT_ATOMS: atom_id res chain seq x y z
N MET A 1 -35.70 -38.22 5.17
CA MET A 1 -34.57 -37.55 5.87
C MET A 1 -35.01 -36.13 6.21
N ALA A 2 -35.14 -35.79 7.50
CA ALA A 2 -35.65 -34.49 7.91
C ALA A 2 -34.64 -33.39 7.58
N LYS A 3 -35.08 -32.35 6.86
CA LYS A 3 -34.30 -31.15 6.57
C LYS A 3 -34.12 -30.39 7.88
N LYS A 4 -32.97 -30.58 8.54
CA LYS A 4 -32.64 -29.93 9.82
C LYS A 4 -32.65 -28.42 9.58
N SER A 5 -33.66 -27.74 10.11
CA SER A 5 -33.74 -26.28 10.15
C SER A 5 -32.45 -25.74 10.77
N ILE A 6 -31.76 -24.82 10.07
CA ILE A 6 -30.59 -24.13 10.62
C ILE A 6 -31.11 -23.22 11.73
N ASN A 7 -31.17 -23.77 12.93
CA ASN A 7 -31.42 -22.98 14.12
C ASN A 7 -30.11 -22.21 14.40
N ILE A 8 -30.17 -20.89 14.52
CA ILE A 8 -29.02 -20.01 14.82
C ILE A 8 -28.33 -20.42 16.14
N LEU A 9 -28.97 -21.26 16.96
CA LEU A 9 -28.43 -21.90 18.16
C LEU A 9 -27.61 -23.18 17.92
N ASP A 10 -27.47 -23.67 16.67
CA ASP A 10 -26.61 -24.83 16.39
C ASP A 10 -25.14 -24.44 16.65
N LYS A 11 -24.55 -25.08 17.67
CA LYS A 11 -23.18 -24.83 18.11
C LYS A 11 -22.17 -25.12 17.00
N ASP A 12 -22.43 -26.10 16.15
CA ASP A 12 -21.54 -26.46 15.04
C ASP A 12 -21.56 -25.40 13.94
N TYR A 13 -22.75 -24.90 13.60
CA TYR A 13 -22.89 -23.78 12.66
C TYR A 13 -22.21 -22.52 13.20
N THR A 14 -22.45 -22.17 14.46
CA THR A 14 -21.84 -20.99 15.09
C THR A 14 -20.32 -21.09 15.16
N ARG A 15 -19.78 -22.28 15.47
CA ARG A 15 -18.34 -22.56 15.43
C ARG A 15 -17.78 -22.36 14.02
N TRP A 16 -18.43 -22.94 13.01
CA TRP A 16 -18.01 -22.82 11.62
C TRP A 16 -18.02 -21.37 11.13
N VAL A 17 -19.04 -20.58 11.48
CA VAL A 17 -19.09 -19.14 11.17
C VAL A 17 -17.93 -18.36 11.83
N LYS A 18 -17.58 -18.69 13.09
CA LYS A 18 -16.41 -18.10 13.77
C LYS A 18 -15.10 -18.47 13.07
N GLU A 19 -14.95 -19.70 12.64
CA GLU A 19 -13.79 -20.17 11.88
C GLU A 19 -13.67 -19.47 10.52
N LEU A 20 -14.78 -19.33 9.79
CA LEU A 20 -14.84 -18.58 8.53
C LEU A 20 -14.44 -17.13 8.74
N SER A 21 -15.01 -16.46 9.75
CA SER A 21 -14.68 -15.08 10.10
C SER A 21 -13.19 -14.91 10.42
N THR A 22 -12.60 -15.88 11.11
CA THR A 22 -11.17 -15.89 11.45
C THR A 22 -10.30 -16.06 10.20
N ARG A 23 -10.66 -17.00 9.30
CA ARG A 23 -9.96 -17.20 8.03
C ARG A 23 -10.03 -15.97 7.13
N TYR A 24 -11.19 -15.32 7.08
CA TYR A 24 -11.37 -14.08 6.32
C TYR A 24 -10.47 -12.95 6.84
N ARG A 25 -10.48 -12.69 8.16
CA ARG A 25 -9.60 -11.68 8.78
C ARG A 25 -8.12 -11.95 8.53
N LYS A 26 -7.68 -13.21 8.65
CA LYS A 26 -6.31 -13.63 8.31
C LYS A 26 -5.97 -13.32 6.84
N SER A 27 -6.92 -13.54 5.94
CA SER A 27 -6.74 -13.25 4.51
C SER A 27 -6.64 -11.76 4.23
N GLN A 28 -7.47 -10.93 4.89
CA GLN A 28 -7.37 -9.47 4.79
C GLN A 28 -6.03 -8.94 5.30
N ILE A 29 -5.53 -9.45 6.43
CA ILE A 29 -4.21 -9.06 6.96
C ILE A 29 -3.12 -9.40 5.96
N LYS A 30 -3.13 -10.61 5.39
CA LYS A 30 -2.14 -11.01 4.37
C LYS A 30 -2.19 -10.10 3.15
N ALA A 31 -3.38 -9.76 2.66
CA ALA A 31 -3.56 -8.84 1.54
C ALA A 31 -3.00 -7.46 1.89
N ALA A 32 -3.34 -6.90 3.06
CA ALA A 32 -2.85 -5.61 3.51
C ALA A 32 -1.32 -5.58 3.64
N VAL A 33 -0.72 -6.63 4.21
CA VAL A 33 0.75 -6.76 4.30
C VAL A 33 1.37 -6.78 2.92
N LYS A 34 0.85 -7.59 1.99
CA LYS A 34 1.39 -7.68 0.63
C LYS A 34 1.31 -6.34 -0.09
N VAL A 35 0.17 -5.65 -0.02
CA VAL A 35 0.01 -4.29 -0.59
C VAL A 35 1.02 -3.34 0.03
N ASN A 36 1.16 -3.31 1.36
CA ASN A 36 2.08 -2.42 2.04
C ASN A 36 3.55 -2.70 1.66
N SER A 37 3.94 -3.97 1.52
CA SER A 37 5.28 -4.35 1.06
C SER A 37 5.58 -3.84 -0.35
N GLU A 38 4.64 -3.95 -1.28
CA GLU A 38 4.82 -3.41 -2.64
C GLU A 38 4.88 -1.88 -2.64
N MET A 39 4.08 -1.21 -1.80
CA MET A 39 4.14 0.25 -1.66
C MET A 39 5.51 0.71 -1.14
N LEU A 40 6.04 0.07 -0.11
CA LEU A 40 7.37 0.39 0.43
C LEU A 40 8.47 0.14 -0.60
N ARG A 41 8.37 -0.95 -1.37
CA ARG A 41 9.30 -1.24 -2.46
C ARG A 41 9.28 -0.13 -3.51
N TYR A 42 8.10 0.27 -3.97
CA TYR A 42 7.95 1.34 -4.95
C TYR A 42 8.52 2.67 -4.44
N TYR A 43 8.29 3.01 -3.17
CA TYR A 43 8.86 4.21 -2.55
C TYR A 43 10.39 4.20 -2.54
N TRP A 44 10.99 3.05 -2.21
CA TRP A 44 12.44 2.89 -2.24
C TRP A 44 13.00 2.99 -3.68
N GLU A 45 12.33 2.36 -4.66
CA GLU A 45 12.73 2.40 -6.07
C GLU A 45 12.64 3.83 -6.65
N LEU A 46 11.60 4.60 -6.32
CA LEU A 46 11.51 6.00 -6.73
C LEU A 46 12.63 6.84 -6.11
N GLY A 47 12.95 6.61 -4.83
CA GLY A 47 14.09 7.25 -4.17
C GLY A 47 15.42 6.94 -4.86
N ARG A 48 15.64 5.66 -5.20
CA ARG A 48 16.81 5.22 -5.98
C ARG A 48 16.89 5.95 -7.31
N ASP A 49 15.79 6.04 -8.03
CA ASP A 49 15.77 6.64 -9.36
C ASP A 49 16.06 8.15 -9.31
N ILE A 50 15.55 8.85 -8.30
CA ILE A 50 15.86 10.26 -8.05
C ILE A 50 17.37 10.46 -7.84
N VAL A 51 17.99 9.62 -7.01
CA VAL A 51 19.42 9.75 -6.67
C VAL A 51 20.31 9.31 -7.85
N THR A 52 20.06 8.13 -8.41
CA THR A 52 20.90 7.55 -9.47
C THR A 52 20.85 8.35 -10.77
N LYS A 53 19.72 8.99 -11.08
CA LYS A 53 19.58 9.87 -12.25
C LYS A 53 20.08 11.30 -11.99
N GLN A 54 20.58 11.59 -10.79
CA GLN A 54 20.99 12.94 -10.34
C GLN A 54 19.90 13.98 -10.66
N ALA A 55 18.65 13.62 -10.35
CA ALA A 55 17.47 14.29 -10.86
C ALA A 55 17.42 15.79 -10.52
N GLU A 56 17.81 16.14 -9.30
CA GLU A 56 17.84 17.53 -8.85
C GLU A 56 18.90 18.36 -9.59
N SER A 57 20.07 17.78 -9.89
CA SER A 57 21.10 18.44 -10.70
C SER A 57 20.67 18.59 -12.15
N LYS A 58 19.93 17.61 -12.69
CA LYS A 58 19.50 17.59 -14.09
C LYS A 58 18.32 18.53 -14.37
N TRP A 59 17.36 18.64 -13.45
CA TRP A 59 16.10 19.37 -13.64
C TRP A 59 15.92 20.58 -12.70
N GLY A 60 16.90 20.85 -11.83
CA GLY A 60 16.96 22.05 -11.00
C GLY A 60 16.10 22.01 -9.74
N SER A 61 16.12 23.12 -9.00
CA SER A 61 15.50 23.26 -7.68
C SER A 61 13.97 23.07 -7.66
N GLY A 62 13.30 23.26 -8.80
CA GLY A 62 11.85 23.03 -8.95
C GLY A 62 11.45 21.56 -9.16
N PHE A 63 12.41 20.66 -9.33
CA PHE A 63 12.18 19.26 -9.71
C PHE A 63 11.17 18.55 -8.81
N MET A 64 11.34 18.60 -7.48
CA MET A 64 10.46 17.90 -6.53
C MET A 64 9.00 18.36 -6.61
N LYS A 65 8.78 19.66 -6.78
CA LYS A 65 7.44 20.24 -6.90
C LYS A 65 6.78 19.86 -8.23
N ASN A 66 7.55 19.88 -9.32
CA ASN A 66 7.08 19.47 -10.63
C ASN A 66 6.75 17.98 -10.66
N LEU A 67 7.65 17.11 -10.17
CA LEU A 67 7.43 15.68 -10.09
C LEU A 67 6.18 15.34 -9.26
N SER A 68 5.98 16.01 -8.12
CA SER A 68 4.77 15.85 -7.31
C SER A 68 3.50 16.16 -8.09
N ARG A 69 3.46 17.31 -8.79
CA ARG A 69 2.30 17.70 -9.61
C ARG A 69 2.06 16.70 -10.73
N ASP A 70 3.11 16.32 -11.44
CA ASP A 70 3.01 15.49 -12.62
C ASP A 70 2.57 14.05 -12.23
N LEU A 71 3.11 13.48 -11.15
CA LEU A 71 2.68 12.17 -10.63
C LEU A 71 1.22 12.19 -10.13
N LYS A 72 0.78 13.27 -9.47
CA LYS A 72 -0.62 13.42 -9.06
C LYS A 72 -1.58 13.54 -10.24
N ALA A 73 -1.14 14.18 -11.33
CA ALA A 73 -1.93 14.28 -12.55
C ALA A 73 -2.05 12.94 -13.28
N GLN A 74 -0.96 12.17 -13.34
CA GLN A 74 -0.93 10.86 -14.00
C GLN A 74 -1.58 9.75 -13.17
N ILE A 75 -1.53 9.86 -11.83
CA ILE A 75 -2.02 8.84 -10.90
C ILE A 75 -2.99 9.49 -9.91
N SER A 76 -4.13 9.94 -10.42
CA SER A 76 -5.13 10.70 -9.66
C SER A 76 -5.74 9.94 -8.47
N SER A 77 -5.72 8.61 -8.50
CA SER A 77 -6.16 7.76 -7.38
C SER A 77 -5.20 7.71 -6.20
N ALA A 78 -3.92 8.09 -6.41
CA ALA A 78 -2.88 8.01 -5.39
C ALA A 78 -2.72 9.34 -4.65
N THR A 79 -2.82 9.28 -3.31
CA THR A 79 -2.67 10.46 -2.44
C THR A 79 -1.26 10.66 -1.90
N CYS A 80 -0.34 9.71 -2.15
CA CYS A 80 0.97 9.66 -1.52
C CYS A 80 2.07 10.52 -2.19
N PHE A 81 1.78 11.21 -3.29
CA PHE A 81 2.77 11.96 -4.07
C PHE A 81 2.91 13.45 -3.70
N SER A 82 2.90 13.79 -2.42
CA SER A 82 3.26 15.16 -1.99
C SER A 82 4.77 15.42 -2.18
N PRO A 83 5.23 16.68 -2.33
CA PRO A 83 6.66 16.96 -2.45
C PRO A 83 7.47 16.43 -1.25
N THR A 84 6.91 16.55 -0.04
CA THR A 84 7.51 16.03 1.19
C THR A 84 7.62 14.51 1.18
N ASN A 85 6.58 13.79 0.72
CA ASN A 85 6.64 12.33 0.64
C ASN A 85 7.68 11.87 -0.39
N ILE A 86 7.79 12.55 -1.54
CA ILE A 86 8.82 12.24 -2.54
C ILE A 86 10.22 12.48 -1.97
N LEU A 87 10.40 13.54 -1.18
CA LEU A 87 11.65 13.76 -0.45
C LEU A 87 11.93 12.63 0.55
N TYR A 88 10.92 12.14 1.29
CA TYR A 88 11.08 10.98 2.15
C TYR A 88 11.43 9.70 1.39
N MET A 89 10.87 9.50 0.19
CA MET A 89 11.24 8.37 -0.68
C MET A 89 12.71 8.43 -1.09
N LYS A 90 13.21 9.62 -1.48
CA LYS A 90 14.65 9.85 -1.74
C LYS A 90 15.50 9.52 -0.52
N ASN A 91 15.13 10.05 0.65
CA ASN A 91 15.85 9.82 1.91
C ASN A 91 15.76 8.36 2.38
N PHE A 92 14.72 7.64 2.00
CA PHE A 92 14.58 6.21 2.29
C PHE A 92 15.59 5.38 1.52
N TYR A 93 15.87 5.73 0.26
CA TYR A 93 16.93 5.08 -0.52
C TYR A 93 18.34 5.47 -0.05
N ARG A 94 18.56 6.77 0.15
CA ARG A 94 19.83 7.31 0.62
C ARG A 94 19.59 8.07 1.92
N PRO A 95 19.69 7.36 3.07
CA PRO A 95 19.66 8.00 4.37
C PRO A 95 20.78 9.05 4.44
N ILE A 96 20.46 10.18 5.06
CA ILE A 96 21.39 11.28 5.31
C ILE A 96 22.27 10.90 6.50
#